data_AF-A0A958D4F8-F1
#
_entry.id   AF-A0A958D4F8-F1
#
_cell.length_a   1.000
_cell.length_b   1.000
_cell.length_c   1.000
_cell.angle_alpha   90.00
_cell.angle_beta   90.00
_cell.angle_gamma   90.00
#
_symmetry.space_group_name_H-M   'P 1'
#
loop_
_entity.id
_entity.type
_entity.pdbx_description
1 polymer ?
#
loop_
_entity_poly.entity_id
_entity_poly.type
_entity_poly.pdbx_seq_one_letter_code
_entity_poly.pdbx_strand_id
1 'polypeptide(L)'
;MAEEPDRNLALELVRVTEGAALAAARWMGRGDKIKADQAAVDAMRLILNTVDMHGVIVIGEGEKDDAPMLFNGEELGTGDGLALDIAVDPIDGTTLTATGGPGALAVVALAERGTMYAPGSLVYMDKIAVGPEARDVIDINQSVAYNLHAVAHAVGKQTDDLTVMILERPRHEKLIADVRAAGARIRLIRDGDVAGAIAAARPNTGIDMLLGIG
;
A
#
# COMPACT_ATOMS: atom_id res chain seq x y z
N MET A 1 29.22 5.86 -30.71
CA MET A 1 28.83 6.67 -29.54
C MET A 1 28.56 5.67 -28.44
N ALA A 2 29.20 5.82 -27.27
CA ALA A 2 28.87 4.98 -26.12
C ALA A 2 27.42 5.30 -25.74
N GLU A 3 26.58 4.29 -25.63
CA GLU A 3 25.22 4.43 -25.12
C GLU A 3 25.34 4.94 -23.68
N GLU A 4 24.82 6.13 -23.40
CA GLU A 4 24.81 6.65 -22.03
C GLU A 4 23.99 5.68 -21.17
N PRO A 5 24.46 5.33 -19.96
CA PRO A 5 23.71 4.45 -19.07
C PRO A 5 22.33 5.06 -18.80
N ASP A 6 21.28 4.35 -19.21
CA ASP A 6 19.90 4.77 -18.97
C ASP A 6 19.62 4.83 -17.46
N ARG A 7 19.00 5.92 -17.01
CA ARG A 7 18.55 6.07 -15.63
C ARG A 7 17.37 5.15 -15.42
N ASN A 8 17.64 4.01 -14.80
CA ASN A 8 16.60 3.04 -14.50
C ASN A 8 15.58 3.65 -13.53
N LEU A 9 14.38 3.94 -14.04
CA LEU A 9 13.25 4.50 -13.30
C LEU A 9 12.96 3.72 -12.00
N ALA A 10 13.10 2.39 -12.00
CA ALA A 10 12.89 1.57 -10.81
C ALA A 10 13.91 1.89 -9.71
N LEU A 11 15.18 2.18 -10.06
CA LEU A 11 16.19 2.58 -9.08
C LEU A 11 15.96 3.99 -8.55
N GLU A 12 15.38 4.88 -9.34
CA GLU A 12 14.99 6.21 -8.86
C GLU A 12 13.85 6.13 -7.84
N LEU A 13 12.87 5.25 -8.05
CA LEU A 13 11.77 5.04 -7.08
C LEU A 13 12.24 4.46 -5.73
N VAL A 14 13.30 3.66 -5.73
CA VAL A 14 13.94 3.21 -4.49
C VAL A 14 14.38 4.43 -3.67
N ARG A 15 15.05 5.40 -4.31
CA ARG A 15 15.51 6.62 -3.64
C ARG A 15 14.36 7.47 -3.11
N VAL A 16 13.25 7.53 -3.86
CA VAL A 16 12.02 8.23 -3.44
C VAL A 16 11.50 7.68 -2.12
N THR A 17 11.30 6.36 -2.04
CA THR A 17 10.79 5.71 -0.82
C THR A 17 11.81 5.73 0.32
N GLU A 18 13.11 5.58 0.04
CA GLU A 18 14.18 5.73 1.04
C GLU A 18 14.21 7.12 1.65
N GLY A 19 14.13 8.17 0.83
CA GLY A 19 14.11 9.56 1.30
C GLY A 19 12.92 9.86 2.20
N ALA A 20 11.73 9.45 1.77
CA ALA A 20 10.51 9.58 2.55
C ALA A 20 10.60 8.83 3.89
N ALA A 21 11.00 7.56 3.86
CA ALA A 21 11.14 6.73 5.05
C ALA A 21 12.18 7.28 6.03
N LEU A 22 13.35 7.74 5.55
CA LEU A 22 14.39 8.32 6.39
C LEU A 22 13.94 9.64 7.04
N ALA A 23 13.19 10.46 6.33
CA ALA A 23 12.63 11.70 6.85
C ALA A 23 11.57 11.42 7.93
N ALA A 24 10.62 10.53 7.64
CA ALA A 24 9.59 10.07 8.56
C ALA A 24 10.18 9.44 9.83
N ALA A 25 11.22 8.61 9.69
CA ALA A 25 11.84 7.88 10.80
C ALA A 25 12.42 8.80 11.88
N ARG A 26 12.77 10.06 11.56
CA ARG A 26 13.20 11.05 12.56
C ARG A 26 12.09 11.40 13.56
N TRP A 27 10.83 11.19 13.18
CA TRP A 27 9.64 11.44 13.98
C TRP A 27 9.05 10.19 14.63
N MET A 28 9.67 9.02 14.41
CA MET A 28 9.21 7.76 14.98
C MET A 28 9.13 7.85 16.51
N GLY A 29 7.98 7.49 17.08
CA GLY A 29 7.75 7.47 18.53
C GLY A 29 7.63 8.85 19.20
N ARG A 30 7.53 9.94 18.44
CA ARG A 30 7.43 11.31 18.99
C ARG A 30 5.99 11.80 19.23
N GLY A 31 4.99 10.99 18.90
CA GLY A 31 3.57 11.33 19.06
C GLY A 31 3.05 12.40 18.08
N ASP A 32 3.86 12.80 17.09
CA ASP A 32 3.52 13.86 16.14
C ASP A 32 3.37 13.28 14.72
N LYS A 33 2.17 12.76 14.43
CA LYS A 33 1.88 12.13 13.15
C LYS A 33 1.90 13.13 11.98
N ILE A 34 1.48 14.38 12.22
CA ILE A 34 1.38 15.41 11.20
C ILE A 34 2.79 15.81 10.73
N LYS A 35 3.73 16.01 11.66
CA LYS A 35 5.11 16.32 11.28
C LYS A 35 5.85 15.13 10.66
N ALA A 36 5.55 13.91 11.11
CA ALA A 36 6.10 12.72 10.47
C ALA A 36 5.70 12.68 9.00
N ASP A 37 4.41 12.84 8.74
CA ASP A 37 3.81 12.82 7.41
C ASP A 37 4.36 13.92 6.53
N GLN A 38 4.30 15.18 6.99
CA GLN A 38 4.85 16.31 6.25
C GLN A 38 6.32 16.11 5.86
N ALA A 39 7.15 15.55 6.77
CA ALA A 39 8.55 15.29 6.46
C ALA A 39 8.72 14.23 5.35
N ALA A 40 7.84 13.23 5.29
CA ALA A 40 7.82 12.25 4.22
C ALA A 40 7.34 12.85 2.90
N VAL A 41 6.25 13.63 2.92
CA VAL A 41 5.72 14.37 1.76
C VAL A 41 6.82 15.23 1.12
N ASP A 42 7.48 16.05 1.94
CA ASP A 42 8.54 16.97 1.50
C ASP A 42 9.69 16.21 0.82
N ALA A 43 10.16 15.15 1.46
CA ALA A 43 11.28 14.35 0.95
C ALA A 43 10.90 13.57 -0.32
N MET A 44 9.72 12.95 -0.34
CA MET A 44 9.21 12.21 -1.49
C MET A 44 9.09 13.12 -2.71
N ARG A 45 8.41 14.27 -2.55
CA ARG A 45 8.20 15.26 -3.61
C ARG A 45 9.52 15.83 -4.13
N LEU A 46 10.47 16.12 -3.25
CA LEU A 46 11.79 16.61 -3.64
C LEU A 46 12.48 15.65 -4.60
N ILE A 47 12.48 14.35 -4.27
CA ILE A 47 13.18 13.33 -5.05
C ILE A 47 12.41 13.02 -6.34
N LEU A 48 11.08 12.95 -6.30
CA LEU A 48 10.25 12.76 -7.49
C LEU A 48 10.51 13.82 -8.57
N ASN A 49 10.76 15.08 -8.17
CA ASN A 49 11.11 16.17 -9.09
C ASN A 49 12.50 16.03 -9.75
N THR A 50 13.30 15.06 -9.35
CA THR A 50 14.62 14.77 -9.97
C THR A 50 14.59 13.60 -10.95
N VAL A 51 13.44 12.95 -11.09
CA VAL A 51 13.24 11.78 -11.96
C VAL A 51 12.88 12.23 -13.36
N ASP A 52 13.49 11.59 -14.36
CA ASP A 52 13.22 11.84 -15.78
C ASP A 52 11.88 11.21 -16.19
N MET A 53 10.80 11.93 -15.89
CA MET A 53 9.43 11.61 -16.30
C MET A 53 8.57 12.86 -16.53
N HIS A 54 7.49 12.68 -17.29
CA HIS A 54 6.31 13.52 -17.25
C HIS A 54 5.27 12.87 -16.33
N GLY A 55 5.45 13.03 -15.03
CA GLY A 55 4.62 12.41 -14.00
C GLY A 55 3.40 13.25 -13.64
N VAL A 56 2.26 12.60 -13.41
CA VAL A 56 1.05 13.22 -12.84
C VAL A 56 0.59 12.40 -11.64
N ILE A 57 0.40 13.05 -10.49
CA ILE A 57 -0.19 12.43 -9.31
C ILE A 57 -1.67 12.15 -9.59
N VAL A 58 -2.07 10.88 -9.54
CA VAL A 58 -3.47 10.45 -9.68
C VAL A 58 -4.04 9.90 -8.38
N ILE A 59 -3.17 9.48 -7.45
CA ILE A 59 -3.50 9.12 -6.07
C ILE A 59 -2.42 9.73 -5.17
N GLY A 60 -2.78 10.61 -4.25
CA GLY A 60 -1.85 11.19 -3.29
C GLY A 60 -2.53 11.71 -2.03
N GLU A 61 -1.92 12.71 -1.39
CA GLU A 61 -2.34 13.29 -0.09
C GLU A 61 -3.71 13.98 -0.15
N GLY A 62 -4.20 14.24 -1.36
CA GLY A 62 -5.64 14.20 -1.64
C GLY A 62 -6.29 15.43 -2.28
N GLU A 63 -7.63 15.37 -2.31
CA GLU A 63 -8.58 16.49 -2.35
C GLU A 63 -9.18 16.77 -0.94
N LYS A 64 -8.92 15.90 0.05
CA LYS A 64 -9.56 15.90 1.38
C LYS A 64 -8.88 16.83 2.39
N ASP A 65 -7.60 17.16 2.16
CA ASP A 65 -6.74 17.80 3.16
C ASP A 65 -6.23 19.20 2.75
N ASP A 66 -6.79 19.84 1.72
CA ASP A 66 -6.23 21.07 1.12
C ASP A 66 -4.71 20.93 0.92
N ALA A 67 -4.27 19.73 0.52
CA ALA A 67 -2.87 19.33 0.57
C ALA A 67 -2.04 20.20 -0.39
N PRO A 68 -1.05 20.96 0.09
CA PRO A 68 -0.28 21.87 -0.77
C PRO A 68 0.70 21.13 -1.70
N MET A 69 0.89 19.83 -1.49
CA MET A 69 1.87 18.98 -2.15
C MET A 69 1.32 17.56 -2.31
N LEU A 70 1.74 16.87 -3.37
CA LEU A 70 1.30 15.54 -3.76
C LEU A 70 -0.23 15.42 -3.91
N PHE A 71 -0.88 16.49 -4.38
CA PHE A 71 -2.31 16.50 -4.66
C PHE A 71 -2.62 15.89 -6.04
N ASN A 72 -3.85 15.40 -6.20
CA ASN A 72 -4.28 14.84 -7.48
C ASN A 72 -4.24 15.90 -8.59
N GLY A 73 -3.52 15.61 -9.67
CA GLY A 73 -3.24 16.52 -10.77
C GLY A 73 -1.92 17.28 -10.66
N GLU A 74 -1.16 17.13 -9.58
CA GLU A 74 0.19 17.72 -9.50
C GLU A 74 1.11 17.06 -10.55
N GLU A 75 1.78 17.91 -11.33
CA GLU A 75 2.82 17.49 -12.29
C GLU A 75 4.18 17.43 -11.59
N LEU A 76 4.89 16.31 -11.75
CA LEU A 76 6.19 16.05 -11.13
C LEU A 76 7.17 15.43 -12.13
N GLY A 77 8.45 15.52 -11.79
CA GLY A 77 9.57 15.05 -12.62
C GLY A 77 10.25 16.20 -13.34
N THR A 78 11.31 15.89 -14.08
CA THR A 78 12.07 16.89 -14.84
C THR A 78 11.31 17.41 -16.07
N GLY A 79 10.27 16.68 -16.50
CA GLY A 79 9.56 16.96 -17.75
C GLY A 79 10.29 16.41 -18.98
N ASP A 80 11.24 15.50 -18.80
CA ASP A 80 11.81 14.66 -19.85
C ASP A 80 11.33 13.21 -19.65
N GLY A 81 11.29 12.37 -20.69
CA GLY A 81 11.01 10.94 -20.54
C GLY A 81 9.54 10.52 -20.75
N LEU A 82 9.08 9.50 -20.01
CA LEU A 82 7.76 8.87 -20.23
C LEU A 82 6.62 9.64 -19.54
N ALA A 83 5.44 9.62 -20.17
CA ALA A 83 4.21 10.09 -19.54
C ALA A 83 3.65 9.01 -18.60
N LEU A 84 3.63 9.32 -17.30
CA LEU A 84 3.30 8.37 -16.25
C LEU A 84 2.22 8.91 -15.31
N ASP A 85 1.45 7.98 -14.75
CA ASP A 85 0.60 8.19 -13.59
C ASP A 85 1.36 7.78 -12.34
N ILE A 86 1.20 8.55 -11.27
CA ILE A 86 1.87 8.35 -9.98
C ILE A 86 0.81 8.15 -8.89
N ALA A 87 0.96 7.08 -8.13
CA ALA A 87 0.33 6.92 -6.83
C ALA A 87 1.39 7.02 -5.72
N VAL A 88 1.10 7.81 -4.71
CA VAL A 88 1.98 7.98 -3.54
C VAL A 88 1.20 7.75 -2.25
N ASP A 89 1.89 7.11 -1.30
CA ASP A 89 1.52 7.11 0.11
C ASP A 89 2.83 7.35 0.90
N PRO A 90 3.19 8.62 1.15
CA PRO A 90 4.41 9.01 1.85
C PRO A 90 4.58 8.30 3.18
N ILE A 91 3.49 8.07 3.93
CA ILE A 91 3.46 7.20 5.10
C ILE A 91 2.13 6.43 5.20
N ASP A 92 2.15 5.18 4.76
CA ASP A 92 1.11 4.22 5.14
C ASP A 92 1.30 3.89 6.62
N GLY A 93 0.44 4.45 7.48
CA GLY A 93 0.50 4.28 8.93
C GLY A 93 1.18 5.42 9.69
N THR A 94 0.81 6.68 9.42
CA THR A 94 1.27 7.86 10.20
C THR A 94 1.12 7.69 11.73
N THR A 95 0.05 7.04 12.19
CA THR A 95 -0.15 6.70 13.61
C THR A 95 0.89 5.68 14.12
N LEU A 96 1.22 4.67 13.31
CA LEU A 96 2.26 3.68 13.64
C LEU A 96 3.61 4.38 13.77
N THR A 97 3.97 5.25 12.82
CA THR A 97 5.19 6.07 12.91
C THR A 97 5.21 6.90 14.19
N ALA A 98 4.17 7.68 14.45
CA ALA A 98 4.11 8.56 15.61
C ALA A 98 4.21 7.81 16.95
N THR A 99 3.68 6.58 17.02
CA THR A 99 3.69 5.74 18.22
C THR A 99 4.88 4.78 18.31
N GLY A 100 5.71 4.70 17.26
CA GLY A 100 6.81 3.73 17.16
C GLY A 100 6.33 2.29 16.97
N GLY A 101 5.12 2.11 16.45
CA GLY A 101 4.55 0.80 16.10
C GLY A 101 5.18 0.23 14.82
N PRO A 102 5.19 -1.11 14.67
CA PRO A 102 5.67 -1.76 13.46
C PRO A 102 4.68 -1.59 12.31
N GLY A 103 5.18 -1.67 11.07
CA GLY A 103 4.34 -1.79 9.87
C GLY A 103 4.14 -0.51 9.07
N ALA A 104 4.68 0.63 9.52
CA ALA A 104 4.68 1.85 8.71
C ALA A 104 5.60 1.71 7.49
N LEU A 105 5.16 2.21 6.34
CA LEU A 105 5.88 2.14 5.06
C LEU A 105 5.79 3.48 4.32
N ALA A 106 6.77 3.75 3.45
CA ALA A 106 6.63 4.75 2.39
C ALA A 106 6.43 4.02 1.07
N VAL A 107 5.44 4.42 0.27
CA VAL A 107 5.00 3.70 -0.92
C VAL A 107 4.90 4.66 -2.11
N VAL A 108 5.36 4.18 -3.26
CA VAL A 108 5.16 4.83 -4.56
C VAL A 108 4.85 3.75 -5.60
N ALA A 109 3.96 4.05 -6.53
CA ALA A 109 3.70 3.24 -7.70
C ALA A 109 3.62 4.12 -8.95
N LEU A 110 4.13 3.60 -10.06
CA LEU A 110 4.06 4.23 -11.37
C LEU A 110 3.32 3.30 -12.34
N ALA A 111 2.57 3.90 -13.26
CA ALA A 111 1.97 3.21 -14.39
C ALA A 111 2.03 4.08 -15.64
N GLU A 112 1.87 3.47 -16.81
CA GLU A 112 1.65 4.24 -18.05
C GLU A 112 0.44 5.16 -17.89
N ARG A 113 0.51 6.37 -18.46
CA ARG A 113 -0.55 7.39 -18.37
C ARG A 113 -1.92 6.81 -18.69
N GLY A 114 -2.88 6.98 -17.78
CA GLY A 114 -4.27 6.55 -17.91
C GLY A 114 -4.52 5.07 -17.63
N THR A 115 -3.52 4.29 -17.24
CA THR A 115 -3.68 2.85 -16.95
C THR A 115 -3.88 2.55 -15.48
N MET A 116 -3.56 3.50 -14.59
CA MET A 116 -3.80 3.35 -13.17
C MET A 116 -5.27 3.59 -12.84
N TYR A 117 -5.90 2.66 -12.11
CA TYR A 117 -7.26 2.85 -11.64
C TYR A 117 -7.30 3.88 -10.50
N ALA A 118 -7.68 5.11 -10.83
CA ALA A 118 -7.79 6.23 -9.91
C ALA A 118 -9.18 6.90 -10.06
N PRO A 119 -10.26 6.31 -9.49
CA PRO A 119 -11.63 6.77 -9.68
C PRO A 119 -11.99 8.07 -8.91
N GLY A 120 -10.99 8.81 -8.44
CA GLY A 120 -11.17 10.01 -7.63
C GLY A 120 -11.44 9.69 -6.15
N SER A 121 -12.36 10.43 -5.53
CA SER A 121 -12.64 10.32 -4.09
C SER A 121 -13.27 8.98 -3.71
N LEU A 122 -12.45 8.05 -3.21
CA LEU A 122 -12.86 6.82 -2.56
C LEU A 122 -12.36 6.83 -1.12
N VAL A 123 -13.29 6.83 -0.16
CA VAL A 123 -12.94 6.85 1.26
C VAL A 123 -12.69 5.44 1.81
N TYR A 124 -13.35 4.44 1.23
CA TYR A 124 -13.25 3.04 1.66
C TYR A 124 -13.34 2.10 0.46
N MET A 125 -12.63 0.99 0.52
CA MET A 125 -12.71 -0.10 -0.43
C MET A 125 -12.72 -1.43 0.32
N ASP A 126 -13.63 -2.34 -0.04
CA ASP A 126 -13.55 -3.73 0.42
C ASP A 126 -12.46 -4.47 -0.38
N LYS A 127 -11.55 -5.14 0.31
CA LYS A 127 -10.31 -5.67 -0.25
C LYS A 127 -10.19 -7.17 0.04
N ILE A 128 -9.75 -7.90 -0.98
CA ILE A 128 -9.25 -9.27 -0.87
C ILE A 128 -7.91 -9.34 -1.60
N ALA A 129 -6.86 -9.80 -0.93
CA ALA A 129 -5.54 -9.99 -1.53
C ALA A 129 -4.94 -11.33 -1.12
N VAL A 130 -4.28 -11.99 -2.07
CA VAL A 130 -3.69 -13.33 -1.93
C VAL A 130 -2.40 -13.47 -2.74
N GLY A 131 -1.64 -14.53 -2.49
CA GLY A 131 -0.46 -14.92 -3.26
C GLY A 131 -0.77 -15.45 -4.67
N PRO A 132 0.27 -15.55 -5.53
CA PRO A 132 0.12 -15.98 -6.92
C PRO A 132 -0.51 -17.38 -7.07
N GLU A 133 -0.31 -18.27 -6.10
CA GLU A 133 -0.87 -19.62 -6.07
C GLU A 133 -2.40 -19.62 -5.99
N ALA A 134 -3.01 -18.57 -5.41
CA ALA A 134 -4.45 -18.47 -5.19
C ALA A 134 -5.13 -17.33 -5.98
N ARG A 135 -4.42 -16.69 -6.92
CA ARG A 135 -4.89 -15.49 -7.64
C ARG A 135 -6.20 -15.68 -8.42
N ASP A 136 -6.46 -16.89 -8.90
CA ASP A 136 -7.58 -17.20 -9.81
C ASP A 136 -8.78 -17.87 -9.10
N VAL A 137 -8.72 -18.04 -7.76
CA VAL A 137 -9.71 -18.81 -7.00
C VAL A 137 -10.51 -17.99 -5.99
N ILE A 138 -10.25 -16.68 -5.91
CA ILE A 138 -10.93 -15.77 -4.99
C ILE A 138 -12.01 -14.94 -5.68
N ASP A 139 -13.08 -14.63 -4.96
CA ASP A 139 -14.16 -13.75 -5.41
C ASP A 139 -14.68 -12.93 -4.22
N ILE A 140 -14.60 -11.61 -4.33
CA ILE A 140 -15.02 -10.67 -3.27
C ILE A 140 -16.53 -10.74 -2.98
N ASN A 141 -17.34 -11.26 -3.92
CA ASN A 141 -18.77 -11.43 -3.74
C ASN A 141 -19.14 -12.74 -3.04
N GLN A 142 -18.18 -13.65 -2.85
CA GLN A 142 -18.40 -14.91 -2.17
C GLN A 142 -18.26 -14.78 -0.66
N SER A 143 -18.78 -15.78 0.05
CA SER A 143 -18.60 -15.85 1.50
C SER A 143 -17.13 -15.97 1.89
N VAL A 144 -16.79 -15.50 3.10
CA VAL A 144 -15.47 -15.65 3.70
C VAL A 144 -15.03 -17.12 3.76
N ALA A 145 -15.95 -18.03 4.12
CA ALA A 145 -15.68 -19.46 4.18
C ALA A 145 -15.32 -20.04 2.80
N TYR A 146 -16.03 -19.62 1.74
CA TYR A 146 -15.70 -20.02 0.38
C TYR A 146 -14.27 -19.64 0.01
N ASN A 147 -13.92 -18.36 0.19
CA ASN A 147 -12.59 -17.86 -0.18
C ASN A 147 -11.49 -18.56 0.64
N LEU A 148 -11.71 -18.78 1.94
CA LEU A 148 -10.75 -19.50 2.78
C LEU A 148 -10.53 -20.95 2.34
N HIS A 149 -11.59 -21.67 1.98
CA HIS A 149 -11.45 -23.04 1.47
C HIS A 149 -10.78 -23.09 0.09
N ALA A 150 -11.14 -22.14 -0.80
CA ALA A 150 -10.54 -22.04 -2.13
C ALA A 150 -9.03 -21.75 -2.04
N VAL A 151 -8.64 -20.78 -1.21
CA VAL A 151 -7.24 -20.45 -0.96
C VAL A 151 -6.50 -21.62 -0.32
N ALA A 152 -7.06 -22.23 0.73
CA ALA A 152 -6.44 -23.39 1.41
C ALA A 152 -6.13 -24.53 0.43
N HIS A 153 -7.09 -24.86 -0.44
CA HIS A 153 -6.90 -25.86 -1.48
C HIS A 153 -5.81 -25.46 -2.48
N ALA A 154 -5.81 -24.21 -2.95
CA ALA A 154 -4.83 -23.72 -3.92
C ALA A 154 -3.39 -23.74 -3.38
N VAL A 155 -3.20 -23.42 -2.10
CA VAL A 155 -1.87 -23.40 -1.46
C VAL A 155 -1.49 -24.73 -0.79
N GLY A 156 -2.35 -25.76 -0.88
CA GLY A 156 -2.10 -27.08 -0.31
C GLY A 156 -2.06 -27.12 1.23
N LYS A 157 -2.83 -26.25 1.89
CA LYS A 157 -2.93 -26.15 3.37
C LYS A 157 -4.32 -26.55 3.85
N GLN A 158 -4.45 -26.82 5.15
CA GLN A 158 -5.77 -26.84 5.80
C GLN A 158 -6.22 -25.41 6.10
N THR A 159 -7.54 -25.20 6.23
CA THR A 159 -8.08 -23.86 6.49
C THR A 159 -7.60 -23.28 7.83
N ASP A 160 -7.37 -24.12 8.84
CA ASP A 160 -6.84 -23.73 10.15
C ASP A 160 -5.34 -23.40 10.15
N ASP A 161 -4.62 -23.79 9.10
CA ASP A 161 -3.23 -23.35 8.87
C ASP A 161 -3.16 -21.97 8.21
N LEU A 162 -4.25 -21.46 7.62
CA LEU A 162 -4.26 -20.13 7.00
C LEU A 162 -4.22 -19.01 8.05
N THR A 163 -3.54 -17.92 7.70
CA THR A 163 -3.55 -16.67 8.48
C THR A 163 -4.07 -15.51 7.64
N VAL A 164 -5.17 -14.91 8.09
CA VAL A 164 -5.79 -13.74 7.47
C VAL A 164 -5.37 -12.47 8.22
N MET A 165 -4.86 -11.48 7.51
CA MET A 165 -4.62 -10.15 8.05
C MET A 165 -5.88 -9.28 7.91
N ILE A 166 -6.25 -8.58 8.97
CA ILE A 166 -7.48 -7.75 9.03
C ILE A 166 -7.19 -6.49 9.87
N LEU A 167 -7.67 -5.32 9.41
CA LEU A 167 -7.67 -4.10 10.22
C LEU A 167 -8.56 -4.25 11.46
N GLU A 168 -8.04 -3.95 12.64
CA GLU A 168 -8.81 -3.97 13.89
C GLU A 168 -9.72 -2.73 13.95
N ARG A 169 -10.96 -2.92 13.48
CA ARG A 169 -11.99 -1.87 13.41
C ARG A 169 -13.35 -2.47 13.77
N PRO A 170 -14.26 -1.69 14.39
CA PRO A 170 -15.63 -2.15 14.68
C PRO A 170 -16.36 -2.68 13.45
N ARG A 171 -16.13 -2.07 12.27
CA ARG A 171 -16.71 -2.52 10.99
C ARG A 171 -16.31 -3.94 10.56
N HIS A 172 -15.27 -4.51 11.15
CA HIS A 172 -14.78 -5.86 10.82
C HIS A 172 -15.16 -6.94 11.84
N GLU A 173 -15.98 -6.62 12.86
CA GLU A 173 -16.38 -7.62 13.87
C GLU A 173 -17.04 -8.85 13.25
N LYS A 174 -17.95 -8.65 12.28
CA LYS A 174 -18.59 -9.75 11.55
C LYS A 174 -17.56 -10.55 10.74
N LEU A 175 -16.70 -9.88 9.97
CA LEU A 175 -15.64 -10.52 9.18
C LEU A 175 -14.72 -11.37 10.07
N ILE A 176 -14.30 -10.83 11.22
CA ILE A 176 -13.47 -11.53 12.21
C ILE A 176 -14.19 -12.78 12.74
N ALA A 177 -15.49 -12.68 13.04
CA ALA A 177 -16.30 -13.82 13.46
C ALA A 177 -16.41 -14.88 12.36
N ASP A 178 -16.66 -14.47 11.11
CA ASP A 178 -16.77 -15.37 9.96
C ASP A 178 -15.45 -16.13 9.70
N VAL A 179 -14.30 -15.45 9.76
CA VAL A 179 -12.97 -16.07 9.59
C VAL A 179 -12.71 -17.09 10.70
N ARG A 180 -13.02 -16.73 11.97
CA ARG A 180 -12.88 -17.65 13.11
C ARG A 180 -13.81 -18.86 12.98
N ALA A 181 -15.04 -18.66 12.52
CA ALA A 181 -16.01 -19.74 12.33
C ALA A 181 -15.58 -20.71 11.22
N ALA A 182 -14.89 -20.21 10.18
CA ALA A 182 -14.29 -21.04 9.13
C ALA A 182 -13.00 -21.76 9.57
N GLY A 183 -12.45 -21.43 10.73
CA GLY A 183 -11.31 -22.12 11.35
C GLY A 183 -9.94 -21.47 11.14
N ALA A 184 -9.83 -20.44 10.30
CA ALA A 184 -8.56 -19.78 10.01
C ALA A 184 -8.07 -18.87 11.14
N ARG A 185 -6.75 -18.65 11.19
CA ARG A 185 -6.10 -17.74 12.15
C ARG A 185 -6.20 -16.30 11.66
N ILE A 186 -6.17 -15.35 12.59
CA ILE A 186 -6.25 -13.91 12.30
C ILE A 186 -5.05 -13.17 12.86
N ARG A 187 -4.43 -12.32 12.03
CA ARG A 187 -3.48 -11.30 12.43
C ARG A 187 -4.17 -9.94 12.37
N LEU A 188 -4.55 -9.40 13.52
CA LEU A 188 -5.12 -8.06 13.62
C LEU A 188 -4.00 -7.00 13.50
N ILE A 189 -4.23 -5.98 12.67
CA ILE A 189 -3.35 -4.82 12.50
C ILE A 189 -4.12 -3.53 12.79
N ARG A 190 -3.44 -2.52 13.35
CA ARG A 190 -4.08 -1.24 13.65
C ARG A 190 -4.21 -0.36 12.42
N ASP A 191 -3.17 -0.22 11.64
CA ASP A 191 -3.14 0.54 10.39
C ASP A 191 -2.23 -0.23 9.41
N GLY A 192 -2.13 0.23 8.16
CA GLY A 192 -1.18 -0.34 7.21
C GLY A 192 -1.71 -1.54 6.41
N ASP A 193 -2.80 -1.37 5.68
CA ASP A 193 -3.34 -2.48 4.88
C ASP A 193 -2.64 -2.66 3.53
N VAL A 194 -1.86 -1.68 3.04
CA VAL A 194 -0.94 -1.87 1.91
C VAL A 194 0.15 -2.86 2.29
N ALA A 195 0.76 -2.68 3.47
CA ALA A 195 1.71 -3.64 4.03
C ALA A 195 1.10 -5.04 4.15
N GLY A 196 -0.17 -5.12 4.55
CA GLY A 196 -0.90 -6.38 4.68
C GLY A 196 -1.18 -7.07 3.36
N ALA A 197 -1.57 -6.34 2.32
CA ALA A 197 -1.77 -6.87 0.97
C ALA A 197 -0.44 -7.41 0.39
N ILE A 198 0.65 -6.64 0.53
CA ILE A 198 1.99 -7.07 0.10
C ILE A 198 2.43 -8.31 0.87
N ALA A 199 2.12 -8.40 2.16
CA ALA A 199 2.46 -9.57 2.96
C ALA A 199 1.73 -10.83 2.47
N ALA A 200 0.45 -10.73 2.13
CA ALA A 200 -0.33 -11.84 1.56
C ALA A 200 0.18 -12.27 0.18
N ALA A 201 0.71 -11.33 -0.60
CA ALA A 201 1.24 -11.60 -1.95
C ALA A 201 2.67 -12.17 -1.97
N ARG A 202 3.37 -12.22 -0.84
CA ARG A 202 4.78 -12.61 -0.74
C ARG A 202 4.96 -13.94 -0.01
N PRO A 203 5.90 -14.79 -0.46
CA PRO A 203 6.23 -16.02 0.26
C PRO A 203 6.92 -15.70 1.61
N ASN A 204 6.81 -16.63 2.55
CA ASN A 204 7.52 -16.63 3.84
C ASN A 204 7.16 -15.47 4.79
N THR A 205 6.04 -14.78 4.59
CA THR A 205 5.54 -13.75 5.52
C THR A 205 4.70 -14.33 6.66
N GLY A 206 4.18 -15.54 6.47
CA GLY A 206 3.21 -16.17 7.37
C GLY A 206 1.79 -15.62 7.23
N ILE A 207 1.52 -14.83 6.17
CA ILE A 207 0.21 -14.27 5.86
C ILE A 207 -0.26 -14.87 4.53
N ASP A 208 -1.47 -15.42 4.51
CA ASP A 208 -2.04 -16.07 3.34
C ASP A 208 -3.04 -15.16 2.61
N MET A 209 -3.73 -14.29 3.37
CA MET A 209 -4.76 -13.41 2.85
C MET A 209 -4.80 -12.08 3.58
N LEU A 210 -5.18 -11.00 2.88
CA LEU A 210 -5.76 -9.79 3.48
C LEU A 210 -7.26 -9.78 3.18
N LEU A 211 -8.09 -9.49 4.18
CA LEU A 211 -9.52 -9.27 4.00
C LEU A 211 -10.00 -8.02 4.73
N GLY A 212 -10.96 -7.32 4.13
CA GLY A 212 -11.78 -6.31 4.77
C GLY A 212 -11.72 -4.92 4.13
N ILE A 213 -12.39 -3.98 4.79
CA ILE A 213 -12.60 -2.61 4.32
C ILE A 213 -11.47 -1.71 4.82
N GLY A 214 -10.67 -1.24 3.87
CA GLY A 214 -9.59 -0.28 4.02
C GLY A 214 -10.01 1.13 3.68
#